data_AF-A0A2R6QH38-F1
#
_entry.id   AF-A0A2R6QH38-F1
#
_cell.length_a   1.000
_cell.length_b   1.000
_cell.length_c   1.000
_cell.angle_alpha   90.00
_cell.angle_beta   90.00
_cell.angle_gamma   90.00
#
_symmetry.space_group_name_H-M   'P 1'
#
loop_
_entity.id
_entity.type
_entity.pdbx_description
1 polymer ?
#
loop_
_entity_poly.entity_id
_entity_poly.type
_entity_poly.pdbx_seq_one_letter_code
_entity_poly.pdbx_strand_id
1 'polypeptide(L)'
;MRRNKGGKRRNNSSPTRDRPLVSSPPPSSTLSPSAASVVDRELVTEENHLALFGNLQISSPDNNPRSFPYGVKQQCWEKAEKIKGRDPERWRRDFLGNTVFRKLVGCPGCLCHDYDHIIPYSKGGKSTLDNCQVLQATVNRSKGNRTEISRAELIQKSSYCRVSGRDMDLLELSAYGNVRRGPDTGGCNIQ
;
A
#
# COMPACT_ATOMS: atom_id res chain seq x y z
N MET A 1 30.12 7.89 -60.65
CA MET A 1 30.33 6.51 -61.15
C MET A 1 29.41 5.56 -60.40
N ARG A 2 28.59 4.79 -61.13
CA ARG A 2 27.77 3.68 -60.63
C ARG A 2 28.68 2.48 -60.32
N ARG A 3 28.44 1.76 -59.21
CA ARG A 3 28.12 0.32 -59.27
C ARG A 3 27.61 -0.24 -57.93
N ASN A 4 26.49 -0.90 -58.08
CA ASN A 4 25.66 -1.66 -57.15
C ASN A 4 26.14 -3.14 -57.13
N LYS A 5 25.83 -3.88 -56.04
CA LYS A 5 25.64 -5.35 -55.91
C LYS A 5 25.94 -5.74 -54.44
N GLY A 6 25.15 -6.48 -53.69
CA GLY A 6 23.83 -7.14 -53.80
C GLY A 6 23.40 -7.45 -52.35
N GLY A 7 22.14 -7.49 -51.96
CA GLY A 7 21.15 -8.45 -52.41
C GLY A 7 21.14 -9.70 -51.51
N LYS A 8 20.43 -9.66 -50.37
CA LYS A 8 19.58 -10.78 -49.90
C LYS A 8 18.69 -10.38 -48.72
N ARG A 9 17.39 -10.29 -49.02
CA ARG A 9 16.28 -10.35 -48.06
C ARG A 9 16.37 -11.64 -47.25
N ARG A 10 16.19 -11.57 -45.93
CA ARG A 10 15.82 -12.73 -45.10
C ARG A 10 14.47 -12.44 -44.46
N ASN A 11 13.47 -13.20 -44.89
CA ASN A 11 12.14 -13.26 -44.29
C ASN A 11 12.18 -14.08 -42.99
N ASN A 12 11.31 -13.68 -42.06
CA ASN A 12 10.67 -14.39 -40.96
C ASN A 12 11.01 -15.87 -40.76
N SER A 13 11.32 -16.26 -39.52
CA SER A 13 10.43 -17.13 -38.71
C SER A 13 10.86 -17.11 -37.23
N SER A 14 9.96 -16.73 -36.34
CA SER A 14 10.10 -16.89 -34.89
C SER A 14 9.99 -18.38 -34.53
N PRO A 15 10.82 -18.93 -33.62
CA PRO A 15 10.63 -20.29 -33.15
C PRO A 15 9.45 -20.34 -32.17
N THR A 16 8.36 -20.97 -32.60
CA THR A 16 7.24 -21.41 -31.76
C THR A 16 7.74 -22.47 -30.79
N ARG A 17 7.68 -22.19 -29.49
CA ARG A 17 8.04 -23.16 -28.44
C ARG A 17 6.78 -23.95 -28.07
N ASP A 18 6.84 -25.24 -28.34
CA ASP A 18 5.78 -26.22 -28.10
C ASP A 18 5.29 -26.21 -26.65
N ARG A 19 3.96 -26.20 -26.51
CA ARG A 19 3.22 -26.34 -25.24
C ARG A 19 2.82 -27.81 -25.09
N PRO A 20 3.16 -28.51 -23.99
CA PRO A 20 2.65 -29.86 -23.78
C PRO A 20 1.15 -29.82 -23.50
N LEU A 21 0.41 -30.65 -24.24
CA LEU A 21 -0.98 -31.02 -24.01
C LEU A 21 -1.07 -31.74 -22.65
N VAL A 22 -1.85 -31.23 -21.71
CA VAL A 22 -2.32 -32.00 -20.54
C VAL A 22 -3.82 -32.20 -20.69
N SER A 23 -4.19 -33.47 -20.66
CA SER A 23 -5.52 -34.04 -20.85
C SER A 23 -6.48 -33.66 -19.72
N SER A 24 -7.68 -33.23 -20.08
CA SER A 24 -8.80 -32.98 -19.17
C SER A 24 -9.53 -34.29 -18.82
N PRO A 25 -9.92 -34.55 -17.56
CA PRO A 25 -10.84 -35.64 -17.23
C PRO A 25 -12.32 -35.21 -17.46
N PRO A 26 -13.25 -36.17 -17.63
CA PRO A 26 -14.63 -35.91 -18.09
C PRO A 26 -15.53 -35.37 -16.97
N PRO A 27 -16.68 -34.73 -17.32
CA PRO A 27 -17.64 -34.26 -16.33
C PRO A 27 -18.54 -35.42 -15.88
N SER A 28 -18.82 -35.52 -14.57
CA SER A 28 -19.78 -36.48 -14.04
C SER A 28 -20.71 -35.82 -13.02
N SER A 29 -22.00 -36.09 -13.24
CA SER A 29 -23.17 -35.97 -12.36
C SER A 29 -23.58 -34.60 -11.81
N THR A 30 -24.54 -34.03 -12.54
CA THR A 30 -25.76 -33.35 -12.07
C THR A 30 -26.13 -33.59 -10.60
N LEU A 31 -26.16 -32.50 -9.81
CA LEU A 31 -26.97 -32.37 -8.61
C LEU A 31 -27.77 -31.07 -8.73
N SER A 32 -29.09 -31.20 -8.75
CA SER A 32 -30.07 -30.12 -8.84
C SER A 32 -29.93 -29.14 -7.66
N PRO A 33 -30.08 -27.81 -7.86
CA PRO A 33 -30.21 -26.90 -6.74
C PRO A 33 -31.63 -27.03 -6.17
N SER A 34 -31.73 -27.58 -4.94
CA SER A 34 -32.94 -27.45 -4.14
C SER A 34 -33.23 -25.98 -3.91
N ALA A 35 -34.47 -25.58 -4.19
CA ALA A 35 -34.97 -24.23 -4.04
C ALA A 35 -34.72 -23.71 -2.61
N ALA A 36 -33.84 -22.73 -2.47
CA ALA A 36 -33.71 -21.97 -1.23
C ALA A 36 -34.82 -20.93 -1.20
N SER A 37 -35.80 -21.14 -0.32
CA SER A 37 -36.83 -20.17 0.01
C SER A 37 -36.20 -18.85 0.44
N VAL A 38 -36.65 -17.75 -0.17
CA VAL A 38 -36.38 -16.39 0.26
C VAL A 38 -37.02 -16.22 1.64
N VAL A 39 -36.21 -16.38 2.69
CA VAL A 39 -36.55 -15.91 4.02
C VAL A 39 -35.77 -14.63 4.26
N ASP A 40 -36.55 -13.61 4.54
CA ASP A 40 -36.22 -12.23 4.83
C ASP A 40 -35.02 -12.16 5.78
N ARG A 41 -33.88 -11.68 5.28
CA ARG A 41 -32.66 -11.56 6.08
C ARG A 41 -32.50 -10.10 6.44
N GLU A 42 -33.07 -9.78 7.60
CA GLU A 42 -33.00 -8.51 8.29
C GLU A 42 -31.57 -7.94 8.28
N LEU A 43 -31.49 -6.65 7.95
CA LEU A 43 -30.27 -5.90 7.69
C LEU A 43 -29.54 -5.65 9.02
N VAL A 44 -28.67 -6.59 9.40
CA VAL A 44 -27.85 -6.48 10.62
C VAL A 44 -26.84 -5.35 10.45
N THR A 45 -26.97 -4.33 11.30
CA THR A 45 -26.14 -3.13 11.33
C THR A 45 -24.67 -3.44 11.65
N GLU A 46 -23.79 -2.62 11.08
CA GLU A 46 -22.31 -2.65 11.14
C GLU A 46 -21.70 -2.77 12.56
N GLU A 47 -22.49 -2.55 13.62
CA GLU A 47 -22.03 -2.58 15.00
C GLU A 47 -21.75 -4.01 15.52
N ASN A 48 -22.43 -5.02 14.96
CA ASN A 48 -22.37 -6.39 15.49
C ASN A 48 -21.14 -7.20 15.02
N HIS A 49 -20.44 -6.73 13.97
CA HIS A 49 -19.20 -7.37 13.52
C HIS A 49 -18.02 -7.06 14.45
N LEU A 50 -18.02 -5.92 15.16
CA LEU A 50 -16.97 -5.57 16.11
C LEU A 50 -17.01 -6.41 17.39
N ALA A 51 -18.21 -6.84 17.81
CA ALA A 51 -18.39 -7.69 18.98
C ALA A 51 -17.89 -9.13 18.75
N LEU A 52 -17.97 -9.64 17.52
CA LEU A 52 -17.62 -11.03 17.20
C LEU A 52 -16.10 -11.29 17.22
N PHE A 53 -15.27 -10.26 16.98
CA PHE A 53 -13.81 -10.36 17.09
C PHE A 53 -13.26 -10.02 18.48
N GLY A 54 -14.12 -9.61 19.43
CA GLY A 54 -13.70 -9.21 20.78
C GLY A 54 -13.22 -10.37 21.67
N ASN A 55 -13.63 -11.60 21.40
CA ASN A 55 -13.49 -12.72 22.34
C ASN A 55 -12.41 -13.77 21.97
N LEU A 56 -11.52 -13.49 21.02
CA LEU A 56 -10.32 -14.33 20.78
C LEU A 56 -9.18 -13.88 21.69
N GLN A 57 -9.35 -14.10 23.00
CA GLN A 57 -8.37 -13.74 24.02
C GLN A 57 -7.34 -14.88 24.18
N ILE A 58 -6.29 -14.85 23.35
CA ILE A 58 -5.07 -15.62 23.61
C ILE A 58 -4.34 -14.90 24.76
N SER A 59 -4.44 -15.47 25.96
CA SER A 59 -3.72 -15.00 27.14
C SER A 59 -2.21 -15.22 27.00
N SER A 60 -1.46 -14.16 26.71
CA SER A 60 -0.01 -14.09 26.90
C SER A 60 0.35 -12.87 27.75
N PRO A 61 1.28 -12.97 28.73
CA PRO A 61 1.45 -12.01 29.81
C PRO A 61 2.30 -10.78 29.43
N ASP A 62 2.26 -10.36 28.17
CA ASP A 62 2.81 -9.09 27.73
C ASP A 62 1.77 -8.40 26.83
N ASN A 63 1.04 -7.45 27.41
CA ASN A 63 0.01 -6.64 26.74
C ASN A 63 0.58 -5.71 25.62
N ASN A 64 1.76 -5.99 25.08
CA ASN A 64 2.48 -5.15 24.12
C ASN A 64 2.87 -5.96 22.88
N PRO A 65 1.94 -6.20 21.92
CA PRO A 65 2.27 -6.87 20.67
C PRO A 65 3.30 -6.06 19.86
N ARG A 66 4.16 -6.73 19.11
CA ARG A 66 5.14 -6.06 18.22
C ARG A 66 4.48 -5.22 17.14
N SER A 67 3.34 -5.64 16.61
CA SER A 67 2.60 -4.86 15.63
C SER A 67 1.77 -3.77 16.30
N PHE A 68 1.78 -2.56 15.75
CA PHE A 68 0.87 -1.51 16.18
C PHE A 68 -0.61 -1.92 16.03
N PRO A 69 -1.44 -1.73 17.08
CA PRO A 69 -2.89 -1.85 16.96
C PRO A 69 -3.46 -0.93 15.89
N TYR A 70 -4.63 -1.28 15.33
CA TYR A 70 -5.26 -0.50 14.26
C TYR A 70 -5.50 0.97 14.64
N GLY A 71 -6.05 1.24 15.82
CA GLY A 71 -6.27 2.60 16.30
C GLY A 71 -4.98 3.42 16.40
N VAL A 72 -3.87 2.79 16.81
CA VAL A 72 -2.56 3.44 16.85
C VAL A 72 -2.05 3.76 15.46
N LYS A 73 -2.22 2.85 14.49
CA LYS A 73 -1.86 3.10 13.08
C LYS A 73 -2.65 4.28 12.50
N GLN A 74 -3.94 4.35 12.77
CA GLN A 74 -4.80 5.45 12.33
C GLN A 74 -4.31 6.80 12.90
N GLN A 75 -4.12 6.89 14.22
CA GLN A 75 -3.61 8.10 14.87
C GLN A 75 -2.19 8.46 14.41
N CYS A 76 -1.36 7.46 14.14
CA CYS A 76 0.00 7.64 13.62
C CYS A 76 -0.01 8.22 12.19
N TRP A 77 -0.96 7.80 11.35
CA TRP A 77 -1.19 8.41 10.04
C TRP A 77 -1.68 9.86 10.17
N GLU A 78 -2.58 10.11 11.12
CA GLU A 78 -3.11 11.46 11.38
C GLU A 78 -2.03 12.43 11.87
N LYS A 79 -1.06 11.94 12.66
CA LYS A 79 0.11 12.66 13.14
C LYS A 79 1.10 13.03 12.02
N ALA A 80 1.16 12.25 10.94
CA ALA A 80 2.09 12.49 9.84
C ALA A 80 1.82 13.82 9.12
N GLU A 81 2.84 14.40 8.49
CA GLU A 81 2.72 15.71 7.84
C GLU A 81 1.74 15.66 6.65
N LYS A 82 0.86 16.68 6.56
CA LYS A 82 -0.14 16.79 5.48
C LYS A 82 0.49 17.40 4.22
N ILE A 83 0.06 16.95 3.05
CA ILE A 83 0.46 17.55 1.77
C ILE A 83 -0.57 18.63 1.37
N LYS A 84 -0.12 19.87 1.18
CA LYS A 84 -0.99 20.98 0.75
C LYS A 84 -1.72 20.64 -0.56
N GLY A 85 -3.02 20.97 -0.62
CA GLY A 85 -3.88 20.69 -1.79
C GLY A 85 -4.24 19.21 -1.99
N ARG A 86 -3.91 18.33 -1.05
CA ARG A 86 -4.19 16.88 -1.12
C ARG A 86 -5.03 16.42 0.06
N ASP A 87 -5.85 15.39 -0.17
CA ASP A 87 -6.64 14.77 0.88
C ASP A 87 -5.71 14.12 1.94
N PRO A 88 -5.71 14.60 3.20
CA PRO A 88 -4.85 14.07 4.27
C PRO A 88 -5.22 12.64 4.70
N GLU A 89 -6.39 12.12 4.35
CA GLU A 89 -6.74 10.72 4.58
C GLU A 89 -6.01 9.78 3.61
N ARG A 90 -5.64 10.29 2.43
CA ARG A 90 -5.06 9.52 1.32
C ARG A 90 -3.57 9.76 1.14
N TRP A 91 -3.11 10.99 1.38
CA TRP A 91 -1.75 11.44 1.13
C TRP A 91 -1.11 12.04 2.37
N ARG A 92 0.13 11.64 2.66
CA ARG A 92 0.95 12.20 3.74
C ARG A 92 2.41 12.33 3.31
N ARG A 93 3.18 13.10 4.07
CA ARG A 93 4.63 12.98 4.08
C ARG A 93 5.07 12.14 5.28
N ASP A 94 6.02 11.26 5.04
CA ASP A 94 6.68 10.52 6.11
C ASP A 94 7.59 11.45 6.95
N PHE A 95 8.22 10.92 8.00
CA PHE A 95 9.10 11.71 8.89
C PHE A 95 10.28 12.40 8.16
N LEU A 96 10.68 11.89 7.00
CA LEU A 96 11.77 12.42 6.18
C LEU A 96 11.31 13.39 5.09
N GLY A 97 10.00 13.54 4.90
CA GLY A 97 9.38 14.40 3.89
C GLY A 97 8.99 13.68 2.60
N ASN A 98 9.19 12.37 2.51
CA ASN A 98 8.82 11.57 1.34
C ASN A 98 7.30 11.49 1.22
N THR A 99 6.77 11.67 0.02
CA THR A 99 5.35 11.47 -0.26
C THR A 99 4.99 9.99 -0.15
N VAL A 100 3.96 9.67 0.64
CA VAL A 100 3.44 8.31 0.81
C VAL A 100 1.94 8.27 0.59
N PHE A 101 1.46 7.13 0.09
CA PHE A 101 0.07 6.92 -0.27
C PHE A 101 -0.59 5.87 0.63
N ARG A 102 -1.77 6.20 1.18
CA ARG A 102 -2.42 5.42 2.24
C ARG A 102 -2.68 3.95 1.88
N LYS A 103 -2.99 3.65 0.62
CA LYS A 103 -3.28 2.28 0.16
C LYS A 103 -2.03 1.42 -0.03
N LEU A 104 -0.85 2.02 -0.11
CA LEU A 104 0.40 1.33 -0.38
C LEU A 104 1.16 1.06 0.92
N VAL A 105 0.76 0.00 1.63
CA VAL A 105 1.40 -0.44 2.89
C VAL A 105 2.27 -1.67 2.63
N GLY A 106 3.49 -1.70 3.15
CA GLY A 106 4.35 -2.91 3.13
C GLY A 106 5.02 -3.27 1.80
N CYS A 107 4.73 -2.56 0.71
CA CYS A 107 5.34 -2.78 -0.60
C CYS A 107 6.71 -2.07 -0.76
N PRO A 108 7.59 -2.51 -1.70
CA PRO A 108 8.91 -1.91 -1.90
C PRO A 108 8.92 -0.66 -2.82
N GLY A 109 7.76 -0.06 -3.11
CA GLY A 109 7.64 1.10 -3.98
C GLY A 109 7.98 2.43 -3.29
N CYS A 110 8.28 3.46 -4.09
CA CYS A 110 8.63 4.80 -3.58
C CYS A 110 7.49 5.54 -2.87
N LEU A 111 6.23 5.16 -3.10
CA LEU A 111 5.07 5.71 -2.39
C LEU A 111 4.57 4.80 -1.26
N CYS A 112 5.20 3.63 -1.10
CA CYS A 112 4.84 2.66 -0.10
C CYS A 112 5.38 3.07 1.27
N HIS A 113 4.61 2.81 2.32
CA HIS A 113 4.98 3.12 3.68
C HIS A 113 4.77 1.92 4.61
N ASP A 114 5.43 1.99 5.75
CA ASP A 114 5.19 1.16 6.92
C ASP A 114 4.93 2.04 8.14
N TYR A 115 4.37 1.43 9.17
CA TYR A 115 4.33 2.00 10.53
C TYR A 115 5.57 1.52 11.26
N ASP A 116 6.54 2.41 11.43
CA ASP A 116 7.85 2.14 12.02
C ASP A 116 7.86 2.52 13.50
N HIS A 117 8.60 1.74 14.29
CA HIS A 117 8.92 2.10 15.67
C HIS A 117 10.11 3.06 15.67
N ILE A 118 9.96 4.24 16.28
CA ILE A 118 11.07 5.19 16.45
C ILE A 118 12.22 4.51 17.18
N ILE A 119 11.92 3.91 18.34
CA ILE A 119 12.77 2.96 19.06
C ILE A 119 12.33 1.55 18.66
N PRO A 120 13.20 0.74 18.03
CA PRO A 120 12.85 -0.61 17.58
C PRO A 120 12.29 -1.49 18.70
N TYR A 121 11.31 -2.33 18.38
CA TYR A 121 10.72 -3.27 19.35
C TYR A 121 11.77 -4.16 20.05
N SER A 122 12.78 -4.64 19.30
CA SER A 122 13.89 -5.44 19.83
C SER A 122 14.80 -4.70 20.81
N LYS A 123 14.62 -3.38 20.97
CA LYS A 123 15.33 -2.52 21.90
C LYS A 123 14.41 -2.00 23.02
N GLY A 124 13.24 -2.64 23.22
CA GLY A 124 12.27 -2.27 24.26
C GLY A 124 11.25 -1.23 23.82
N GLY A 125 11.22 -0.85 22.53
CA GLY A 125 10.22 0.07 22.00
C GLY A 125 8.81 -0.52 22.03
N LYS A 126 7.88 0.13 22.73
CA LYS A 126 6.49 -0.30 22.81
C LYS A 126 5.71 0.09 21.55
N SER A 127 4.63 -0.62 21.25
CA SER A 127 3.77 -0.34 20.09
C SER A 127 2.70 0.72 20.40
N THR A 128 3.14 1.87 20.91
CA THR A 128 2.30 3.02 21.30
C THR A 128 2.38 4.14 20.26
N LEU A 129 1.46 5.11 20.33
CA LEU A 129 1.41 6.24 19.39
C LEU A 129 2.69 7.09 19.41
N ASP A 130 3.26 7.31 20.60
CA ASP A 130 4.48 8.11 20.77
C ASP A 130 5.69 7.48 20.07
N ASN A 131 5.72 6.15 20.00
CA ASN A 131 6.77 5.40 19.34
C ASN A 131 6.44 5.06 17.89
N CYS A 132 5.27 5.43 17.36
CA CYS A 132 4.90 5.19 15.97
C CYS A 132 5.26 6.37 15.08
N GLN A 133 5.83 6.07 13.91
CA GLN A 133 5.97 7.01 12.81
C GLN A 133 5.63 6.36 11.47
N VAL A 134 5.07 7.14 10.55
CA VAL A 134 4.97 6.72 9.14
C VAL A 134 6.34 6.90 8.51
N LEU A 135 6.85 5.85 7.87
CA LEU A 135 8.15 5.84 7.20
C LEU A 135 8.04 5.12 5.86
N GLN A 136 8.68 5.63 4.81
CA GLN A 136 8.75 4.92 3.53
C GLN A 136 9.30 3.50 3.73
N ALA A 137 8.64 2.50 3.13
CA ALA A 137 8.91 1.09 3.41
C ALA A 137 10.37 0.67 3.10
N THR A 138 10.96 1.23 2.04
CA THR A 138 12.37 0.98 1.69
C THR A 138 13.33 1.56 2.71
N VAL A 139 13.03 2.74 3.26
CA VAL A 139 13.77 3.35 4.37
C VAL A 139 13.60 2.53 5.64
N ASN A 140 12.38 2.09 5.96
CA ASN A 140 12.11 1.26 7.13
C ASN A 140 12.91 -0.06 7.11
N ARG A 141 12.87 -0.78 5.98
CA ARG A 141 13.68 -1.99 5.75
C ARG A 141 15.18 -1.71 5.89
N SER A 142 15.62 -0.56 5.38
CA SER A 142 17.00 -0.13 5.50
C SER A 142 17.38 0.24 6.93
N LYS A 143 16.48 0.85 7.71
CA LYS A 143 16.71 1.21 9.12
C LYS A 143 16.88 -0.06 9.96
N GLY A 144 15.94 -1.00 9.86
CA GLY A 144 15.93 -2.23 10.64
C GLY A 144 15.84 -1.95 12.14
N ASN A 145 16.71 -2.57 12.94
CA ASN A 145 16.77 -2.38 14.40
C ASN A 145 17.84 -1.38 14.86
N ARG A 146 18.39 -0.58 13.93
CA ARG A 146 19.45 0.39 14.22
C ARG A 146 18.85 1.68 14.76
N THR A 147 19.43 2.18 15.85
CA THR A 147 19.02 3.42 16.52
C THR A 147 19.92 4.61 16.21
N GLU A 148 21.14 4.37 15.75
CA GLU A 148 22.19 5.39 15.56
C GLU A 148 22.27 5.93 14.12
N ILE A 149 21.28 5.64 13.28
CA ILE A 149 21.28 6.13 11.90
C ILE A 149 20.88 7.60 11.87
N SER A 150 21.71 8.44 11.26
CA SER A 150 21.41 9.86 11.09
C SER A 150 20.24 10.09 10.13
N ARG A 151 19.51 11.20 10.31
CA ARG A 151 18.43 11.62 9.38
C ARG A 151 18.96 11.73 7.94
N ALA A 152 20.17 12.25 7.76
CA ALA A 152 20.80 12.39 6.44
C ALA A 152 21.03 11.03 5.76
N GLU A 153 21.50 10.03 6.51
CA GLU A 153 21.68 8.68 5.99
C GLU A 153 20.35 8.02 5.64
N LEU A 154 19.29 8.24 6.43
CA LEU A 154 17.94 7.76 6.08
C LEU A 154 17.39 8.42 4.81
N ILE A 155 17.63 9.72 4.63
CA ILE A 155 17.26 10.44 3.41
C ILE A 155 17.99 9.85 2.20
N GLN A 156 19.28 9.54 2.31
CA GLN A 156 20.04 8.92 1.23
C GLN A 156 19.49 7.54 0.83
N LYS A 157 18.92 6.80 1.79
CA LYS A 157 18.30 5.49 1.54
C LYS A 157 16.84 5.60 1.06
N SER A 158 16.28 6.80 1.00
CA SER A 158 14.92 7.02 0.51
C SER A 158 14.83 6.77 -0.99
N SER A 159 13.78 6.08 -1.40
CA SER A 159 13.44 5.90 -2.81
C SER A 159 12.74 7.14 -3.31
N TYR A 160 13.44 8.00 -4.05
CA TYR A 160 12.86 9.23 -4.57
C TYR A 160 12.00 8.96 -5.82
N CYS A 161 10.76 9.46 -5.81
CA CYS A 161 9.97 9.59 -7.02
C CYS A 161 9.35 10.97 -7.14
N ARG A 162 9.52 11.58 -8.31
CA ARG A 162 8.83 12.81 -8.68
C ARG A 162 7.43 12.45 -9.14
N VAL A 163 6.45 12.81 -8.32
CA VAL A 163 5.04 12.56 -8.63
C VAL A 163 4.39 13.93 -8.80
N SER A 164 3.98 14.23 -10.03
CA SER A 164 3.29 15.48 -10.33
C SER A 164 1.86 15.46 -9.77
N GLY A 165 1.19 16.61 -9.77
CA GLY A 165 -0.20 16.64 -9.32
C GLY A 165 -1.12 15.71 -10.13
N ARG A 166 -0.86 15.55 -11.43
CA ARG A 166 -1.62 14.65 -12.30
C ARG A 166 -1.37 13.18 -11.99
N ASP A 167 -0.13 12.80 -11.68
CA ASP A 167 0.22 11.43 -11.33
C ASP A 167 -0.43 11.02 -10.01
N MET A 168 -0.45 11.94 -9.03
CA MET A 168 -1.17 11.74 -7.77
C MET A 168 -2.67 11.53 -8.02
N ASP A 169 -3.28 12.30 -8.93
CA ASP A 169 -4.71 12.15 -9.28
C ASP A 169 -4.99 10.79 -9.91
N LEU A 170 -4.12 10.34 -10.81
CA LEU A 170 -4.27 9.05 -11.47
C LEU A 170 -4.19 7.89 -10.46
N LEU A 171 -3.24 7.96 -9.52
CA LEU A 171 -3.10 6.96 -8.45
C LEU A 171 -4.32 6.95 -7.54
N GLU A 172 -4.83 8.13 -7.20
CA GLU A 172 -5.99 8.29 -6.34
C GLU A 172 -7.27 7.76 -7.00
N LEU A 173 -7.48 8.12 -8.27
CA LEU A 173 -8.58 7.60 -9.09
C LEU A 173 -8.51 6.08 -9.22
N SER A 174 -7.31 5.53 -9.46
CA SER A 174 -7.11 4.08 -9.60
C SER A 174 -7.38 3.32 -8.30
N ALA A 175 -7.06 3.91 -7.15
CA ALA A 175 -7.16 3.22 -5.86
C ALA A 175 -8.48 3.46 -5.12
N TYR A 176 -9.18 4.56 -5.40
CA TYR A 176 -10.41 4.97 -4.71
C TYR A 176 -11.60 5.24 -5.63
N GLY A 177 -11.40 5.27 -6.96
CA GLY A 177 -12.47 5.57 -7.92
C GLY A 177 -12.81 7.07 -8.03
N ASN A 178 -12.15 7.95 -7.28
CA ASN A 178 -12.33 9.39 -7.36
C ASN A 178 -11.09 10.16 -6.86
N VAL A 179 -11.07 11.47 -7.07
CA VAL A 179 -10.03 12.38 -6.57
C VAL A 179 -10.66 13.36 -5.58
N ARG A 180 -10.03 13.53 -4.41
CA ARG A 180 -10.41 14.48 -3.36
C ARG A 180 -9.29 15.50 -3.18
N ARG A 181 -9.65 16.77 -3.12
CA ARG A 181 -8.73 17.85 -2.76
C ARG A 181 -8.78 18.04 -1.24
N GLY A 182 -7.61 18.36 -0.68
CA GLY A 182 -7.56 18.81 0.71
C GLY A 182 -8.25 20.17 0.84
N PRO A 183 -8.56 20.62 2.07
CA PRO A 183 -9.04 21.97 2.29
C PRO A 183 -8.06 22.96 1.67
N ASP A 184 -8.53 23.71 0.69
CA ASP A 184 -7.75 24.77 0.05
C ASP A 184 -7.56 25.88 1.08
N THR A 185 -6.34 26.04 1.59
CA THR A 185 -5.93 27.31 2.16
C THR A 185 -5.78 28.27 0.99
N GLY A 186 -6.90 28.88 0.59
CA GLY A 186 -7.00 29.76 -0.57
C GLY A 186 -5.84 30.75 -0.63
N GLY A 187 -5.22 30.85 -1.80
CA GLY A 187 -4.05 31.69 -2.02
C GLY A 187 -3.94 32.14 -3.48
N CYS A 188 -4.52 33.32 -3.72
CA CYS A 188 -4.39 34.20 -4.89
C CYS A 188 -5.07 33.76 -6.21
N ASN A 189 -6.33 34.15 -6.37
CA ASN A 189 -6.86 34.54 -7.69
C ASN A 189 -6.35 35.95 -7.98
N ILE A 190 -5.41 36.07 -8.91
CA ILE A 190 -5.09 37.37 -9.51
C ILE A 190 -6.06 37.51 -10.68
N GLN A 191 -7.00 38.45 -10.54
CA GLN A 191 -7.87 38.95 -11.62
C GLN A 191 -7.07 39.75 -12.63
#